data_AF-A0A2E0HVW1-F1
#
_entry.id   AF-A0A2E0HVW1-F1
#
_cell.length_a   1.000
_cell.length_b   1.000
_cell.length_c   1.000
_cell.angle_alpha   90.00
_cell.angle_beta   90.00
_cell.angle_gamma   90.00
#
_symmetry.space_group_name_H-M   'P 1'
#
loop_
_entity.id
_entity.type
_entity.pdbx_description
1 polymer ?
#
loop_
_entity_poly.entity_id
_entity_poly.type
_entity_poly.pdbx_seq_one_letter_code
_entity_poly.pdbx_strand_id
1 'polypeptide(L)'
;GEKLYDSPAGPIFPLELLYGHNSSIAAGRTYMAHKTGFTMDTLKFFIGDAGFKSYIIAEDNIYNLWALAYKNKSFDDSVLTSELKLHFGMS
;
A
#
# COMPACT_ATOMS: atom_id res chain seq x y z
N GLY A 1 -1.63 -18.37 -15.91
CA GLY A 1 -2.07 -18.80 -14.57
C GLY A 1 -3.58 -18.65 -14.49
N GLU A 2 -4.21 -19.23 -13.48
CA GLU A 2 -5.64 -19.03 -13.23
C GLU A 2 -5.91 -17.61 -12.72
N LYS A 3 -7.09 -17.05 -13.03
CA LYS A 3 -7.49 -15.71 -12.58
C LYS A 3 -7.77 -15.77 -11.07
N LEU A 4 -7.22 -14.82 -10.32
CA LEU A 4 -7.47 -14.68 -8.87
C LEU A 4 -8.78 -13.95 -8.60
N TYR A 5 -8.99 -12.79 -9.25
CA TYR A 5 -10.21 -11.99 -9.10
C TYR A 5 -10.36 -10.98 -10.25
N ASP A 6 -11.54 -10.36 -10.35
CA ASP A 6 -11.77 -9.22 -11.24
C ASP A 6 -11.66 -7.90 -10.46
N SER A 7 -10.87 -6.97 -10.96
CA SER A 7 -10.76 -5.60 -10.43
C SER A 7 -11.44 -4.60 -11.39
N PRO A 8 -11.70 -3.35 -10.97
CA PRO A 8 -12.14 -2.30 -11.88
C PRO A 8 -11.16 -2.04 -13.05
N ALA A 9 -9.88 -2.42 -12.89
CA ALA A 9 -8.87 -2.30 -13.94
C ALA A 9 -8.81 -3.52 -14.87
N GLY A 10 -9.57 -4.58 -14.60
CA GLY A 10 -9.53 -5.86 -15.31
C GLY A 10 -9.19 -7.06 -14.42
N PRO A 11 -9.12 -8.26 -14.99
CA PRO A 11 -8.78 -9.48 -14.26
C PRO A 11 -7.34 -9.43 -13.73
N ILE A 12 -7.13 -9.96 -12.52
CA ILE A 12 -5.83 -10.07 -11.86
C ILE A 12 -5.43 -11.54 -11.75
N PHE A 13 -4.21 -11.83 -12.22
CA PHE A 13 -3.54 -13.13 -12.24
C PHE A 13 -2.32 -13.12 -11.30
N PRO A 14 -1.81 -14.29 -10.87
CA PRO A 14 -0.70 -14.36 -9.91
C PRO A 14 0.57 -13.60 -10.31
N LEU A 15 0.90 -13.55 -11.62
CA LEU A 15 2.07 -12.81 -12.10
C LEU A 15 1.92 -11.30 -11.93
N GLU A 16 0.69 -10.78 -11.95
CA GLU A 16 0.45 -9.34 -11.83
C GLU A 16 0.56 -8.86 -10.38
N LEU A 17 0.40 -9.75 -9.40
CA LEU A 17 0.77 -9.45 -8.01
C LEU A 17 2.28 -9.21 -7.87
N LEU A 18 3.10 -9.96 -8.63
CA LEU A 18 4.56 -9.89 -8.55
C LEU A 18 5.16 -8.77 -9.41
N TYR A 19 4.64 -8.57 -10.62
CA TYR A 19 5.24 -7.68 -11.62
C TYR A 19 4.40 -6.43 -11.92
N GLY A 20 3.21 -6.33 -11.34
CA GLY A 20 2.25 -5.27 -11.63
C GLY A 20 1.28 -5.63 -12.76
N HIS A 21 0.27 -4.79 -12.95
CA HIS A 21 -0.83 -5.09 -13.87
C HIS A 21 -0.39 -5.00 -15.35
N ASN A 22 -0.22 -6.16 -15.99
CA ASN A 22 0.39 -6.32 -17.31
C ASN A 22 -0.32 -5.49 -18.40
N SER A 23 -1.66 -5.50 -18.41
CA SER A 23 -2.44 -4.74 -19.39
C SER A 23 -2.17 -3.24 -19.29
N SER A 24 -1.90 -2.71 -18.09
CA SER A 24 -1.53 -1.31 -17.91
C SER A 24 -0.13 -1.00 -18.36
N ILE A 25 0.82 -1.88 -18.05
CA ILE A 25 2.22 -1.75 -18.46
C ILE A 25 2.33 -1.79 -19.99
N ALA A 26 1.63 -2.72 -20.65
CA ALA A 26 1.58 -2.84 -22.10
C ALA A 26 0.96 -1.60 -22.77
N ALA A 27 0.03 -0.92 -22.09
CA ALA A 27 -0.54 0.36 -22.52
C ALA A 27 0.33 1.59 -22.18
N GLY A 28 1.59 1.40 -21.79
CA GLY A 28 2.54 2.48 -21.51
C GLY A 28 2.52 3.03 -20.08
N ARG A 29 1.64 2.53 -19.20
CA ARG A 29 1.59 2.94 -17.78
C ARG A 29 2.65 2.20 -16.97
N THR A 30 3.92 2.40 -17.31
CA THR A 30 5.07 1.67 -16.73
C THR A 30 5.28 1.92 -15.23
N TYR A 31 4.69 2.97 -14.67
CA TYR A 31 4.65 3.21 -13.23
C TYR A 31 3.81 2.17 -12.46
N MET A 32 2.95 1.41 -13.14
CA MET A 32 2.18 0.31 -12.57
C MET A 32 2.99 -0.97 -12.40
N ALA A 33 4.21 -1.03 -12.95
CA ALA A 33 5.11 -2.16 -12.73
C ALA A 33 5.57 -2.16 -11.28
N HIS A 34 5.42 -3.30 -10.61
CA HIS A 34 5.97 -3.50 -9.26
C HIS A 34 7.49 -3.62 -9.38
N LYS A 35 8.20 -2.58 -8.99
CA LYS A 35 9.68 -2.53 -8.99
C LYS A 35 10.27 -2.96 -7.64
N THR A 36 9.47 -2.84 -6.60
CA THR A 36 9.83 -3.07 -5.20
C THR A 36 8.56 -3.48 -4.46
N GLY A 37 8.67 -4.50 -3.61
CA GLY A 37 7.73 -4.73 -2.52
C GLY A 37 8.23 -4.06 -1.25
N PHE A 38 7.33 -3.78 -0.31
CA PHE A 38 7.71 -3.22 0.98
C PHE A 38 7.61 -4.27 2.08
N THR A 39 8.57 -4.24 3.01
CA THR A 39 8.38 -4.65 4.40
C THR A 39 7.84 -3.48 5.21
N MET A 40 7.31 -3.73 6.41
CA MET A 40 6.88 -2.66 7.33
C MET A 40 7.98 -1.60 7.54
N ASP A 41 9.23 -2.03 7.76
CA ASP A 41 10.37 -1.13 7.98
C ASP A 41 10.69 -0.28 6.75
N THR A 42 10.75 -0.90 5.57
CA THR A 42 11.04 -0.15 4.33
C THR A 42 9.92 0.84 4.01
N LEU A 43 8.65 0.45 4.21
CA LEU A 43 7.51 1.35 4.00
C LEU A 43 7.57 2.55 4.96
N LYS A 44 7.84 2.28 6.24
CA LYS A 44 8.01 3.31 7.27
C LYS A 44 9.12 4.29 6.90
N PHE A 45 10.27 3.77 6.48
CA PHE A 45 11.41 4.58 6.03
C PHE A 45 11.02 5.48 4.85
N PHE A 46 10.46 4.91 3.78
CA PHE A 46 10.16 5.69 2.57
C PHE A 46 9.06 6.73 2.77
N ILE A 47 8.09 6.50 3.67
CA ILE A 47 7.10 7.52 4.02
C ILE A 47 7.74 8.67 4.79
N GLY A 48 8.64 8.36 5.73
CA GLY A 48 9.44 9.38 6.42
C GLY A 48 10.31 10.19 5.45
N ASP A 49 11.06 9.51 4.59
CA ASP A 49 11.94 10.11 3.59
C ASP A 49 11.19 10.97 2.57
N ALA A 50 9.98 10.53 2.16
CA ALA A 50 9.09 11.32 1.32
C ALA A 50 8.56 12.60 2.02
N GLY A 51 8.86 12.83 3.29
CA GLY A 51 8.54 14.06 4.02
C GLY A 51 7.08 14.16 4.45
N PHE A 52 6.45 13.04 4.83
CA PHE A 52 5.17 13.08 5.55
C PHE A 52 5.42 13.46 7.02
N LYS A 53 4.64 14.41 7.55
CA LYS A 53 4.86 14.96 8.90
C LYS A 53 4.44 14.03 10.03
N SER A 54 3.44 13.18 9.80
CA SER A 54 3.04 12.13 10.73
C SER A 54 2.42 10.98 9.97
N TYR A 55 2.74 9.76 10.39
CA TYR A 55 2.29 8.54 9.72
C TYR A 55 2.35 7.35 10.67
N ILE A 56 1.52 6.35 10.39
CA ILE A 56 1.50 5.07 11.09
C ILE A 56 1.39 3.94 10.08
N ILE A 57 2.11 2.86 10.36
CA ILE A 57 2.11 1.63 9.56
C ILE A 57 1.59 0.50 10.44
N ALA A 58 0.78 -0.37 9.87
CA ALA A 58 0.32 -1.59 10.51
C ALA A 58 0.36 -2.76 9.54
N GLU A 59 0.38 -3.96 10.10
CA GLU A 59 0.26 -5.20 9.37
C GLU A 59 -0.89 -6.00 9.98
N ASP A 60 -1.70 -6.62 9.13
CA ASP A 60 -2.78 -7.50 9.59
C ASP A 60 -2.35 -8.98 9.64
N ASN A 61 -3.27 -9.84 10.09
CA ASN A 61 -2.99 -11.26 10.30
C ASN A 61 -2.79 -12.06 9.00
N ILE A 62 -2.96 -11.44 7.84
CA ILE A 62 -2.74 -12.06 6.52
C ILE A 62 -1.67 -11.31 5.72
N TYR A 63 -0.78 -10.59 6.41
CA TYR A 63 0.41 -9.93 5.87
C TYR A 63 0.11 -8.72 4.96
N ASN A 64 -1.09 -8.12 5.01
CA ASN A 64 -1.30 -6.85 4.33
C ASN A 64 -0.64 -5.73 5.13
N LEU A 65 0.15 -4.90 4.44
CA LEU A 65 0.66 -3.66 5.01
C LEU A 65 -0.32 -2.50 4.76
N TRP A 66 -0.66 -1.82 5.84
CA TRP A 66 -1.52 -0.64 5.85
C TRP A 66 -0.71 0.59 6.26
N ALA A 67 -0.98 1.72 5.62
CA ALA A 67 -0.34 2.99 5.94
C ALA A 67 -1.35 4.13 5.92
N LEU A 68 -1.31 4.97 6.96
CA LEU A 68 -1.98 6.26 7.00
C LEU A 68 -0.93 7.34 7.19
N ALA A 69 -0.89 8.32 6.28
CA ALA A 69 0.14 9.36 6.30
C ALA A 69 -0.44 10.74 5.98
N TYR A 70 -0.04 11.74 6.76
CA TYR A 70 -0.46 13.13 6.57
C TYR A 70 0.74 13.98 6.11
N LYS A 71 0.61 14.61 4.95
CA LYS A 71 1.72 15.39 4.37
C LYS A 71 2.07 16.63 5.20
N ASN A 72 1.04 17.33 5.70
CA ASN A 72 1.21 18.67 6.29
C ASN A 72 0.70 18.79 7.74
N LYS A 73 0.15 17.71 8.31
CA LYS A 73 -0.34 17.68 9.69
C LYS A 73 0.57 16.78 10.53
N SER A 74 0.74 17.15 11.79
CA SER A 74 1.46 16.35 12.78
C SER A 74 0.48 15.90 13.83
N PHE A 75 0.42 14.60 14.07
CA PHE A 75 -0.39 13.96 15.10
C PHE A 75 0.52 13.04 15.91
N ASP A 76 0.16 12.81 17.17
CA ASP A 76 0.79 11.77 17.98
C ASP A 76 0.29 10.37 17.62
N ASP A 77 0.98 9.35 18.12
CA ASP A 77 0.69 7.95 17.84
C ASP A 77 -0.71 7.53 18.29
N SER A 78 -1.28 8.13 19.33
CA SER A 78 -2.61 7.78 19.82
C SER A 78 -3.71 8.20 18.86
N VAL A 79 -3.58 9.42 18.30
CA VAL A 79 -4.47 9.93 17.26
C VAL A 79 -4.32 9.11 15.99
N LEU A 80 -3.08 8.88 15.54
CA LEU A 80 -2.81 8.09 14.33
C LEU A 80 -3.35 6.67 14.45
N THR A 81 -3.21 6.03 15.61
CA THR A 81 -3.76 4.70 15.88
C THR A 81 -5.28 4.73 15.78
N SER A 82 -5.94 5.71 16.37
CA SER A 82 -7.40 5.84 16.34
C SER A 82 -7.92 6.02 14.90
N GLU A 83 -7.26 6.88 14.11
CA GLU A 83 -7.60 7.12 12.71
C GLU A 83 -7.37 5.88 11.83
N LEU A 84 -6.25 5.17 12.04
CA LEU A 84 -5.95 3.93 11.33
C LEU A 84 -7.04 2.88 11.58
N LYS A 85 -7.45 2.68 12.84
CA LYS A 85 -8.53 1.74 13.20
C LYS A 85 -9.87 2.15 12.56
N LEU A 86 -10.17 3.45 12.56
CA LEU A 86 -11.39 3.98 11.94
C LEU A 86 -11.45 3.69 10.43
N HIS A 87 -10.34 3.89 9.71
CA HIS A 87 -10.32 3.76 8.26
C HIS A 87 -10.20 2.32 7.75
N PHE A 88 -9.51 1.46 8.49
CA PHE A 88 -9.19 0.11 8.03
C PHE A 88 -9.86 -1.00 8.83
N GLY A 89 -10.69 -0.66 9.82
CA GLY A 89 -11.43 -1.64 10.63
C GLY A 89 -10.52 -2.57 11.43
N MET A 90 -9.27 -2.17 11.67
CA MET A 90 -8.33 -2.94 12.48
C MET A 90 -8.73 -2.85 13.96
N SER A 91 -8.98 -4.00 14.60
CA SER A 91 -9.30 -4.12 16.02
C SER A 91 -8.06 -4.00 16.90
#